data_AF-A0A6N8B7W3-F1
#
_entry.id   AF-A0A6N8B7W3-F1
#
_cell.length_a   1.000
_cell.length_b   1.000
_cell.length_c   1.000
_cell.angle_alpha   90.00
_cell.angle_beta   90.00
_cell.angle_gamma   90.00
#
_symmetry.space_group_name_H-M   'P 1'
#
loop_
_entity.id
_entity.type
_entity.pdbx_description
1 polymer ?
#
loop_
_entity_poly.entity_id
_entity_poly.type
_entity_poly.pdbx_seq_one_letter_code
_entity_poly.pdbx_strand_id
1 'polypeptide(L)'
;MKKMFRVNEDGVAEWVVAENKQQAIKFCQQIWGENCIKEAFKEYLQDVPGSTFENFVDYYVQEENPKNKFTFHHDNGEQITKTINEFLNDVREVPSYFACQDY
;
A
#
# COMPACT_ATOMS: atom_id res chain seq x y z
N MET A 1 8.59 2.43 13.56
CA MET A 1 7.56 3.49 13.60
C MET A 1 6.54 3.15 12.53
N LYS A 2 5.24 3.22 12.83
CA LYS A 2 4.18 2.90 11.87
C LYS A 2 4.15 3.95 10.76
N LYS A 3 3.95 3.51 9.53
CA LYS A 3 3.83 4.35 8.33
C LYS A 3 2.70 3.82 7.48
N MET A 4 2.08 4.69 6.70
CA MET A 4 1.10 4.30 5.69
C MET A 4 1.78 4.29 4.33
N PHE A 5 1.59 3.20 3.60
CA PHE A 5 2.10 3.01 2.26
C PHE A 5 0.94 2.85 1.29
N ARG A 6 1.01 3.55 0.18
CA ARG A 6 0.20 3.27 -1.01
C ARG A 6 0.93 2.22 -1.83
N VAL A 7 0.25 1.13 -2.14
CA VAL A 7 0.74 0.04 -2.99
C VAL A 7 -0.10 0.02 -4.24
N ASN A 8 0.54 -0.10 -5.40
CA ASN A 8 -0.08 0.03 -6.72
C ASN A 8 -0.49 1.48 -7.06
N GLU A 9 -0.30 1.88 -8.31
CA GLU A 9 -0.77 3.19 -8.85
C GLU A 9 -1.86 3.03 -9.91
N ASP A 10 -2.06 1.81 -10.44
CA ASP A 10 -2.94 1.57 -11.57
C ASP A 10 -4.31 1.06 -11.13
N GLY A 11 -5.27 1.97 -11.13
CA GLY A 11 -6.72 1.68 -11.13
C GLY A 11 -7.35 1.32 -9.78
N VAL A 12 -6.63 0.69 -8.86
CA VAL A 12 -7.00 0.58 -7.44
C VAL A 12 -5.70 0.56 -6.66
N ALA A 13 -5.41 1.69 -6.01
CA ALA A 13 -4.33 1.71 -5.04
C ALA A 13 -4.79 1.00 -3.76
N GLU A 14 -3.84 0.53 -2.96
CA GLU A 14 -4.13 -0.24 -1.75
C GLU A 14 -3.29 0.33 -0.60
N TRP A 15 -3.90 0.49 0.57
CA TRP A 15 -3.28 1.22 1.67
C TRP A 15 -2.84 0.24 2.76
N VAL A 16 -1.54 0.20 3.02
CA VAL A 16 -0.94 -0.72 3.98
C VAL A 16 -0.26 0.07 5.09
N VAL A 17 -0.59 -0.23 6.33
CA VAL A 17 0.20 0.24 7.47
C VAL A 17 1.30 -0.76 7.76
N ALA A 18 2.55 -0.31 7.73
CA ALA A 18 3.74 -1.13 7.94
C ALA A 18 4.88 -0.29 8.53
N GLU A 19 6.02 -0.91 8.83
CA GLU A 19 7.22 -0.23 9.33
C GLU A 19 8.16 0.25 8.20
N ASN A 20 8.09 -0.39 7.03
CA ASN A 20 8.88 -0.08 5.84
C ASN A 20 8.23 -0.70 4.59
N LYS A 21 8.71 -0.30 3.40
CA LYS A 21 8.20 -0.77 2.10
C LYS A 21 8.30 -2.30 1.95
N GLN A 22 9.36 -2.92 2.48
CA GLN A 22 9.60 -4.36 2.39
C GLN A 22 8.57 -5.16 3.20
N GLN A 23 8.18 -4.67 4.38
CA GLN A 23 7.11 -5.27 5.15
C GLN A 23 5.75 -5.07 4.46
N ALA A 24 5.50 -3.90 3.87
CA ALA A 24 4.28 -3.64 3.11
C ALA A 24 4.13 -4.59 1.90
N ILE A 25 5.14 -4.70 1.05
CA ILE A 25 5.08 -5.58 -0.13
C ILE A 25 4.97 -7.06 0.24
N LYS A 26 5.70 -7.49 1.29
CA LYS A 26 5.60 -8.88 1.78
C LYS A 26 4.21 -9.19 2.31
N PHE A 27 3.56 -8.22 2.95
CA PHE A 27 2.19 -8.39 3.41
C PHE A 27 1.19 -8.45 2.25
N CYS A 28 1.35 -7.59 1.22
CA CYS A 28 0.57 -7.69 -0.02
C CYS A 28 0.74 -9.05 -0.71
N GLN A 29 1.96 -9.60 -0.76
CA GLN A 29 2.21 -10.95 -1.30
C GLN A 29 1.41 -12.04 -0.57
N GLN A 30 1.19 -11.88 0.74
CA GLN A 30 0.42 -12.84 1.54
C GLN A 30 -1.08 -12.73 1.29
N ILE A 31 -1.59 -11.51 1.07
CA ILE A 31 -3.03 -11.26 0.87
C ILE A 31 -3.42 -11.53 -0.59
N TRP A 32 -2.70 -10.97 -1.55
CA TRP A 32 -3.02 -11.05 -2.99
C TRP A 32 -2.47 -12.33 -3.63
N GLY A 33 -1.42 -12.91 -3.02
CA GLY A 33 -0.67 -14.01 -3.58
C GLY A 33 0.60 -13.55 -4.30
N GLU A 34 1.66 -14.36 -4.17
CA GLU A 34 2.98 -14.05 -4.71
C GLU A 34 2.98 -13.85 -6.23
N ASN A 35 2.08 -14.55 -6.95
CA ASN A 35 1.96 -14.44 -8.40
C ASN A 35 1.50 -13.05 -8.85
N CYS A 36 0.60 -12.39 -8.11
CA CYS A 36 0.15 -11.04 -8.45
C CYS A 36 1.31 -10.05 -8.46
N ILE A 37 2.18 -10.10 -7.44
CA ILE A 37 3.35 -9.23 -7.35
C ILE A 37 4.41 -9.59 -8.41
N LYS A 38 4.56 -10.88 -8.74
CA LYS A 38 5.46 -11.33 -9.82
C LYS A 38 5.02 -10.81 -11.19
N GLU A 39 3.73 -10.85 -11.50
CA GLU A 39 3.22 -10.30 -12.77
C GLU A 39 3.39 -8.78 -12.81
N ALA A 40 3.05 -8.05 -11.74
CA ALA A 40 3.28 -6.60 -11.66
C ALA A 40 4.77 -6.24 -11.86
N PHE A 41 5.69 -7.02 -11.28
CA PHE A 41 7.12 -6.81 -11.51
C PHE A 41 7.54 -7.10 -12.96
N LYS A 42 6.99 -8.14 -13.59
CA LYS A 42 7.25 -8.43 -15.01
C LYS A 42 6.78 -7.30 -15.91
N GLU A 43 5.60 -6.73 -15.64
CA GLU A 43 5.06 -5.58 -16.37
C GLU A 43 5.97 -4.36 -16.20
N TYR A 44 6.36 -4.03 -14.97
CA TYR A 44 7.32 -2.97 -14.70
C TYR A 44 8.65 -3.14 -15.45
N LEU A 45 9.16 -4.37 -15.61
CA LEU A 45 10.37 -4.64 -16.38
C LEU A 45 10.21 -4.47 -17.90
N GLN A 46 8.99 -4.47 -18.43
CA GLN A 46 8.75 -4.14 -19.84
C GLN A 46 8.98 -2.65 -20.10
N ASP A 47 8.57 -1.80 -19.15
CA ASP A 47 8.73 -0.34 -19.21
C ASP A 47 10.13 0.11 -18.77
N VAL A 48 10.72 -0.59 -17.80
CA VAL A 48 12.06 -0.30 -17.25
C VAL A 48 12.97 -1.54 -17.33
N PRO A 49 13.46 -1.91 -18.54
CA PRO A 49 14.28 -3.11 -18.72
C PRO A 49 15.57 -3.08 -17.90
N GLY A 50 15.90 -4.21 -17.28
CA GLY A 50 17.13 -4.37 -16.49
C GLY A 50 17.08 -3.77 -15.08
N SER A 51 15.93 -3.23 -14.65
CA SER A 51 15.72 -2.76 -13.27
C SER A 51 15.70 -3.93 -12.26
N THR A 52 15.89 -3.62 -10.98
CA THR A 52 15.87 -4.62 -9.91
C THR A 52 14.51 -4.72 -9.23
N PHE A 53 14.31 -5.77 -8.43
CA PHE A 53 13.10 -5.89 -7.63
C PHE A 53 13.02 -4.78 -6.56
N GLU A 54 14.16 -4.34 -6.02
CA GLU A 54 14.20 -3.22 -5.08
C GLU A 54 13.70 -1.92 -5.73
N ASN A 55 14.14 -1.62 -6.96
CA ASN A 55 13.65 -0.46 -7.70
C ASN A 55 12.15 -0.56 -7.97
N PHE A 56 11.66 -1.76 -8.30
CA PHE A 56 10.23 -2.01 -8.43
C PHE A 56 9.49 -1.75 -7.12
N VAL A 57 9.94 -2.28 -5.99
CA VAL A 57 9.32 -2.01 -4.68
C VAL A 57 9.35 -0.52 -4.36
N ASP A 58 10.44 0.17 -4.68
CA ASP A 58 10.55 1.60 -4.45
C ASP A 58 9.60 2.44 -5.30
N TYR A 59 9.29 1.99 -6.51
CA TYR A 59 8.29 2.56 -7.42
C TYR A 59 6.85 2.19 -7.01
N TYR A 60 6.62 0.91 -6.74
CA TYR A 60 5.30 0.32 -6.56
C TYR A 60 4.72 0.54 -5.16
N VAL A 61 5.58 0.82 -4.16
CA VAL A 61 5.22 1.09 -2.78
C VAL A 61 5.69 2.49 -2.39
N GLN A 62 4.76 3.42 -2.22
CA GLN A 62 5.03 4.82 -1.86
C GLN A 62 4.64 5.11 -0.42
N GLU A 63 5.53 5.76 0.34
CA GLU A 63 5.22 6.23 1.69
C GLU A 63 4.38 7.51 1.61
N GLU A 64 3.24 7.51 2.31
CA GLU A 64 2.37 8.66 2.37
C GLU A 64 2.82 9.69 3.41
N ASN A 65 2.56 10.97 3.14
CA ASN A 65 2.88 12.02 4.09
C ASN A 65 1.93 11.94 5.31
N PRO A 66 2.44 11.89 6.55
CA PRO A 66 1.61 11.77 7.75
C PRO A 66 0.60 12.91 7.94
N LYS A 67 0.79 14.05 7.27
CA LYS A 67 -0.11 15.21 7.29
C LYS A 67 -1.23 15.13 6.24
N ASN A 68 -1.13 14.23 5.26
CA ASN A 68 -2.19 14.04 4.26
C ASN A 68 -3.46 13.54 4.94
N LYS A 69 -4.61 13.89 4.37
CA LYS A 69 -5.89 13.31 4.78
C LYS A 69 -6.08 11.96 4.09
N PHE A 70 -6.62 11.01 4.84
CA PHE A 70 -7.02 9.70 4.37
C PHE A 70 -8.48 9.47 4.78
N THR A 71 -9.28 8.97 3.85
CA THR A 71 -10.68 8.59 4.10
C THR A 71 -10.76 7.07 4.04
N PHE A 72 -11.11 6.45 5.16
CA PHE A 72 -11.40 5.02 5.20
C PHE A 72 -12.89 4.80 4.96
N HIS A 73 -13.20 3.93 4.01
CA HIS A 73 -14.56 3.52 3.66
C HIS A 73 -14.84 2.18 4.33
N HIS A 74 -15.74 2.16 5.30
CA HIS A 74 -16.18 0.93 5.94
C HIS A 74 -17.21 0.20 5.09
N ASP A 75 -17.29 -1.12 5.22
CA ASP A 75 -18.28 -1.97 4.52
C ASP A 75 -19.73 -1.58 4.81
N ASN A 76 -20.00 -0.90 5.93
CA ASN A 76 -21.32 -0.39 6.30
C ASN A 76 -21.66 0.95 5.59
N GLY A 77 -20.79 1.47 4.73
CA GLY A 77 -20.93 2.75 4.04
C GLY A 77 -20.48 3.97 4.86
N GLU A 78 -20.02 3.78 6.10
CA GLU A 78 -19.45 4.85 6.91
C GLU A 78 -18.11 5.31 6.35
N GLN A 79 -17.89 6.62 6.30
CA GLN A 79 -16.63 7.21 5.86
C GLN A 79 -15.99 7.97 7.02
N ILE A 80 -14.73 7.63 7.31
CA ILE A 80 -13.95 8.30 8.34
C ILE A 80 -12.76 9.00 7.69
N THR A 81 -12.77 10.33 7.69
CA THR A 81 -11.64 11.14 7.23
C THR A 81 -10.81 11.63 8.40
N LYS A 82 -9.52 11.29 8.42
CA LYS A 82 -8.53 11.75 9.40
C LYS A 82 -7.22 12.08 8.69
N THR A 83 -6.31 12.75 9.37
CA THR A 83 -4.91 12.73 8.91
C THR A 83 -4.34 11.32 9.03
N ILE A 84 -3.37 10.98 8.18
CA ILE A 84 -2.68 9.69 8.25
C ILE A 84 -2.06 9.49 9.63
N ASN A 85 -1.48 10.52 10.23
CA ASN A 85 -0.92 10.41 11.58
C ASN A 85 -1.98 10.05 12.64
N GLU A 86 -3.16 10.67 12.59
CA GLU A 86 -4.28 10.29 13.47
C GLU A 86 -4.70 8.85 13.23
N PHE A 87 -4.81 8.44 11.98
CA PHE A 87 -5.17 7.07 11.62
C PHE A 87 -4.14 6.04 12.13
N LEU A 88 -2.85 6.32 11.98
CA LEU A 88 -1.76 5.46 12.45
C LEU A 88 -1.78 5.26 13.98
N ASN A 89 -2.29 6.23 14.74
CA ASN A 89 -2.47 6.09 16.19
C ASN A 89 -3.61 5.12 16.54
N ASP A 90 -4.63 5.02 15.70
CA ASP A 90 -5.78 4.15 15.91
C ASP A 90 -5.48 2.68 15.53
N VAL A 91 -4.57 2.46 14.57
CA VAL A 91 -4.16 1.11 14.14
C VAL A 91 -3.43 0.38 15.26
N ARG A 92 -3.95 -0.79 15.67
CA ARG A 92 -3.36 -1.58 16.77
C ARG A 92 -2.36 -2.62 16.30
N GLU A 93 -2.52 -3.13 15.09
CA GLU A 93 -1.72 -4.24 14.54
C GLU A 93 -0.90 -3.78 13.34
N VAL A 94 0.30 -4.33 13.18
CA VAL A 94 1.21 -4.00 12.09
C VAL A 94 1.85 -5.30 11.59
N PRO A 95 1.78 -5.62 10.29
CA PRO A 95 1.14 -4.84 9.23
C PRO A 95 -0.41 -4.89 9.28
N SER A 96 -1.08 -3.88 8.71
CA SER A 96 -2.54 -3.81 8.57
C SER A 96 -2.94 -3.39 7.16
N TYR A 97 -4.01 -3.97 6.63
CA TYR A 97 -4.52 -3.72 5.27
C TYR A 97 -5.78 -2.88 5.32
N PHE A 98 -5.83 -1.84 4.49
CA PHE A 98 -7.01 -1.00 4.30
C PHE A 98 -7.32 -0.99 2.81
N ALA A 99 -8.25 -1.87 2.44
CA ALA A 99 -8.78 -1.90 1.08
C ALA A 99 -9.55 -0.61 0.82
N CYS A 100 -9.26 0.10 -0.28
CA CYS A 100 -10.15 1.16 -0.72
C CYS A 100 -10.80 0.74 -2.03
N GLN A 101 -12.05 0.26 -1.94
CA GLN A 101 -12.91 0.11 -3.09
C GLN A 101 -13.42 1.50 -3.48
N ASP A 102 -12.82 2.11 -4.51
CA ASP A 102 -13.48 2.88 -5.59
C ASP A 102 -12.51 3.88 -6.29
N TYR A 103 -12.58 3.91 -7.62
CA TYR A 103 -12.12 5.00 -8.52
C TYR A 103 -13.36 5.65 -9.16
#